data_AF-A0A8T6LJF5-F1
#
_entry.id   AF-A0A8T6LJF5-F1
#
_cell.length_a   1.000
_cell.length_b   1.000
_cell.length_c   1.000
_cell.angle_alpha   90.00
_cell.angle_beta   90.00
_cell.angle_gamma   90.00
#
_symmetry.space_group_name_H-M   'P 1'
#
loop_
_entity.id
_entity.type
_entity.pdbx_description
1 polymer ?
#
loop_
_entity_poly.entity_id
_entity_poly.type
_entity_poly.pdbx_seq_one_letter_code
_entity_poly.pdbx_strand_id
1 'polypeptide(L)' 'VILLTLGLFTLVINAGMLMLADLLAEGLFVAGFASALVGSVIISFVSVVLGSILDVKKKKRD' A
#
# COMPACT_ATOMS: atom_id res chain seq x y z
N VAL A 1 -21.86 1.33 5.01
CA VAL A 1 -21.38 0.24 5.91
C VAL A 1 -20.26 -0.57 5.29
N ILE A 2 -20.44 -1.18 4.10
CA ILE A 2 -19.42 -2.03 3.46
C ILE A 2 -18.07 -1.34 3.28
N LEU A 3 -18.04 -0.10 2.78
CA LEU A 3 -16.79 0.67 2.65
C LEU A 3 -16.12 0.97 4.00
N LEU A 4 -16.92 1.16 5.05
CA LEU A 4 -16.39 1.45 6.38
C LEU A 4 -15.89 0.18 7.07
N THR A 5 -16.58 -0.95 6.90
CA THR A 5 -16.20 -2.22 7.54
C THR A 5 -15.12 -2.95 6.74
N LEU A 6 -15.36 -3.20 5.45
CA LEU A 6 -14.38 -3.88 4.59
C LEU A 6 -13.21 -2.98 4.23
N GLY A 7 -13.43 -1.68 4.00
CA GLY A 7 -12.34 -0.75 3.70
C GLY A 7 -11.43 -0.49 4.89
N LEU A 8 -11.97 -0.37 6.10
CA LEU A 8 -11.13 -0.28 7.30
C LEU A 8 -10.39 -1.59 7.57
N PHE A 9 -11.07 -2.73 7.38
CA PHE A 9 -10.44 -4.05 7.53
C PHE A 9 -9.24 -4.24 6.59
N THR A 10 -9.38 -3.91 5.31
CA THR A 10 -8.26 -4.01 4.35
C THR A 10 -7.12 -3.09 4.73
N LEU A 11 -7.41 -1.90 5.25
CA LEU A 11 -6.41 -0.93 5.67
C LEU A 11 -5.59 -1.42 6.88
N VAL A 12 -6.26 -2.05 7.86
CA VAL A 12 -5.61 -2.71 9.01
C VAL A 12 -4.74 -3.88 8.57
N ILE A 13 -5.23 -4.74 7.67
CA ILE A 13 -4.45 -5.88 7.15
C ILE A 13 -3.23 -5.40 6.36
N ASN A 14 -3.36 -4.38 5.50
CA ASN A 14 -2.21 -3.83 4.78
C ASN A 14 -1.18 -3.18 5.72
N ALA A 15 -1.62 -2.51 6.79
CA ALA A 15 -0.73 -2.01 7.83
C ALA A 15 0.03 -3.15 8.51
N GLY A 16 -0.67 -4.23 8.88
CA GLY A 16 -0.05 -5.43 9.45
C GLY A 16 0.96 -6.07 8.48
N MET A 17 0.64 -6.16 7.19
CA MET A 17 1.57 -6.66 6.17
C MET A 17 2.81 -5.77 6.06
N LEU A 18 2.68 -4.44 6.19
CA LEU A 18 3.83 -3.55 6.14
C LEU A 18 4.76 -3.74 7.34
N MET A 19 4.21 -3.99 8.53
CA MET A 19 5.00 -4.37 9.71
C MET A 19 5.65 -5.74 9.54
N LEU A 20 5.02 -6.68 8.84
CA LEU A 20 5.65 -7.96 8.50
C LEU A 20 6.76 -7.79 7.47
N ALA A 21 6.57 -6.91 6.49
CA ALA A 21 7.60 -6.57 5.51
C ALA A 21 8.83 -5.95 6.19
N ASP A 22 8.62 -5.15 7.24
CA ASP A 22 9.70 -4.57 8.06
C ASP A 22 10.64 -5.62 8.63
N LEU A 23 10.09 -6.76 9.05
CA LEU A 23 10.85 -7.88 9.61
C LEU A 23 11.59 -8.69 8.53
N LEU A 24 11.13 -8.63 7.27
CA LEU A 24 11.63 -9.47 6.19
C LEU A 24 12.56 -8.72 5.23
N ALA A 25 12.40 -7.40 5.10
CA ALA A 25 13.13 -6.58 4.16
C ALA A 25 14.25 -5.81 4.86
N GLU A 26 15.50 -6.06 4.46
CA GLU A 26 16.63 -5.26 4.92
C GLU A 26 16.50 -3.82 4.39
N GLY A 27 16.46 -2.84 5.29
CA GLY A 27 16.38 -1.41 4.96
C GLY A 27 14.97 -0.80 5.01
N LEU A 28 13.95 -1.59 5.38
CA LEU A 28 12.66 -1.06 5.82
C LEU A 28 12.70 -0.87 7.35
N PHE A 29 12.15 0.25 7.83
CA PHE A 29 11.92 0.47 9.27
C PHE A 29 10.51 1.02 9.48
N VAL A 30 9.68 0.33 10.27
CA VAL A 30 8.31 0.73 10.59
C VAL A 30 8.18 0.91 12.10
N ALA A 31 8.15 2.17 12.55
CA ALA A 31 8.17 2.52 13.99
C ALA A 31 6.99 1.96 14.81
N GLY A 32 5.87 1.59 14.16
CA GLY A 32 4.74 0.94 14.81
C GLY A 32 3.47 0.98 13.97
N PHE A 33 2.37 0.48 14.53
CA PHE A 33 1.11 0.30 13.80
C PHE A 33 0.55 1.59 13.17
N ALA A 34 0.59 2.72 13.88
CA ALA A 34 0.11 3.99 13.32
C ALA A 34 0.93 4.45 12.10
N SER A 35 2.26 4.28 12.14
CA SER A 35 3.12 4.57 10.99
C SER A 35 2.85 3.59 9.84
N ALA A 36 2.58 2.31 10.14
CA ALA A 36 2.23 1.31 9.16
C ALA A 36 0.88 1.58 8.49
N LEU A 37 -0.07 2.12 9.26
CA LEU A 37 -1.41 2.49 8.80
C LEU A 37 -1.38 3.68 7.83
N VAL A 38 -0.55 4.68 8.11
CA VAL A 38 -0.32 5.78 7.16
C VAL A 38 0.48 5.29 5.95
N GLY A 39 1.49 4.44 6.18
CA GLY A 39 2.31 3.84 5.13
C GLY A 39 1.49 3.02 4.13
N SER A 40 0.52 2.22 4.61
CA SER A 40 -0.32 1.39 3.74
C SER A 40 -1.20 2.21 2.79
N VAL A 41 -1.68 3.37 3.25
CA VAL A 41 -2.43 4.32 2.41
C VAL A 41 -1.51 4.94 1.36
N ILE A 42 -0.32 5.39 1.75
CA ILE A 42 0.67 5.96 0.81
C ILE A 42 1.06 4.94 -0.25
N ILE A 43 1.40 3.71 0.14
CA ILE A 43 1.78 2.64 -0.79
C ILE A 43 0.65 2.36 -1.78
N SER A 44 -0.59 2.28 -1.29
CA SER A 44 -1.76 2.06 -2.14
C SER A 44 -1.91 3.20 -3.16
N PHE A 45 -1.74 4.45 -2.73
CA PHE A 45 -1.79 5.62 -3.62
C PHE A 45 -0.66 5.60 -4.66
N VAL A 46 0.59 5.39 -4.23
CA VAL A 46 1.75 5.29 -5.12
C VAL A 46 1.57 4.16 -6.14
N SER A 47 1.02 3.02 -5.73
CA SER A 47 0.74 1.89 -6.63
C SER A 47 -0.26 2.24 -7.72
N VAL A 48 -1.32 2.99 -7.39
CA VAL A 48 -2.29 3.48 -8.38
C VAL A 48 -1.63 4.46 -9.34
N VAL A 49 -0.83 5.40 -8.83
CA VAL A 49 -0.12 6.40 -9.66
C VAL A 49 0.88 5.72 -10.59
N LEU A 50 1.75 4.85 -10.07
CA LEU A 50 2.72 4.10 -10.88
C LEU A 50 2.01 3.21 -11.91
N GLY A 51 0.96 2.50 -11.50
CA GLY A 51 0.16 1.67 -12.41
C GLY A 51 -0.37 2.51 -13.58
N SER A 52 -0.95 3.68 -13.30
CA SER A 52 -1.46 4.57 -14.34
C SER A 52 -0.37 5.06 -15.31
N ILE A 53 0.81 5.43 -14.79
CA ILE A 53 1.94 5.90 -15.61
C ILE A 53 2.48 4.76 -16.49
N LEU A 54 2.61 3.57 -15.92
CA LEU A 54 3.13 2.39 -16.64
C LEU A 54 2.15 1.91 -17.72
N ASP A 55 0.83 1.93 -17.44
CA ASP A 55 -0.20 1.57 -18.41
C ASP A 55 -0.28 2.54 -19.59
N VAL A 56 -0.10 3.85 -19.35
CA VAL A 56 -0.01 4.85 -20.43
C VAL A 56 1.13 4.53 -21.40
N LYS A 57 2.25 3.99 -20.89
CA LYS A 57 3.39 3.60 -21.74
C LYS A 57 3.10 2.37 -22.60
N LYS A 58 2.27 1.45 -22.11
CA LYS A 58 1.90 0.22 -22.82
C LYS A 58 0.96 0.52 -24.00
N LYS A 59 0.02 1.47 -23.83
CA LYS A 59 -0.96 1.86 -24.86
C LYS A 59 -0.40 2.64 -26.05
N LYS A 60 0.87 3.09 -26.00
CA LYS A 60 1.50 3.89 -27.07
C LYS A 60 2.34 3.06 -28.05
N ARG A 61 2.31 1.72 -27.95
CA ARG A 61 3.07 0.79 -28.81
C ARG A 61 2.20 -0.05 -29.74
N ASP A 62 0.89 0.16 -29.74
CA ASP A 62 -0.09 -0.47 -30.65
C ASP A 62 -0.62 0.56 -31.65
#